data_AF-A0A935M607-F1
#
_entry.id   AF-A0A935M607-F1
#
_cell.length_a   1.000
_cell.length_b   1.000
_cell.length_c   1.000
_cell.angle_alpha   90.00
_cell.angle_beta   90.00
_cell.angle_gamma   90.00
#
_symmetry.space_group_name_H-M   'P 1'
#
loop_
_entity.id
_entity.type
_entity.pdbx_description
1 polymer ?
#
loop_
_entity_poly.entity_id
_entity_poly.type
_entity_poly.pdbx_seq_one_letter_code
_entity_poly.pdbx_strand_id
1 'polypeptide(L)'
;MATTRTRVVELSEHTPAQVMLFGLMSITCSVLLFTLVAAPAMDAFFAAFLRSDVIRDGSQVTYRIAENRDDEVVTTGTFSTWALVDPRERKTIDAARATVPAGTSTARYHAEYVFTPAVALAPLVIVGGFVIAALLTTLFGGLAGFVRQKIEREVLNAMDRLAISQYGDHTPEEIKSITRDILNADLRRLHDLADSYEIPFFDLEMLRNALRWRDSKGLTRLMRTHDAIKFYMREYFTDRYSNAVLGLVYIGAAILIIVIGIRGLKFLPATDPSVVLGALGLEFMLLITYAMVLMYGRTEEDVADAHRESRGHGSATDADAEHLLRAFLAVPRASKDEGERK
;
A
#
# COMPACT_ATOMS: atom_id res chain seq x y z
N MET A 1 -40.17 19.71 -20.52
CA MET A 1 -38.88 19.03 -20.76
C MET A 1 -38.35 18.61 -19.41
N ALA A 2 -38.39 17.31 -19.10
CA ALA A 2 -38.00 16.80 -17.80
C ALA A 2 -36.47 16.78 -17.70
N THR A 3 -35.93 17.57 -16.76
CA THR A 3 -34.53 17.55 -16.35
C THR A 3 -34.23 16.20 -15.70
N THR A 4 -33.50 15.33 -16.39
CA THR A 4 -33.05 14.05 -15.85
C THR A 4 -31.99 14.32 -14.78
N ARG A 5 -32.44 14.50 -13.54
CA ARG A 5 -31.59 14.54 -12.34
C ARG A 5 -31.02 13.15 -12.08
N THR A 6 -29.91 12.81 -12.72
CA THR A 6 -29.13 11.63 -12.36
C THR A 6 -28.27 11.96 -11.15
N ARG A 7 -28.73 11.56 -9.96
CA ARG A 7 -27.88 11.38 -8.77
C ARG A 7 -26.77 10.41 -9.17
N VAL A 8 -25.51 10.88 -9.14
CA VAL A 8 -24.27 10.10 -9.18
C VAL A 8 -24.16 9.21 -10.42
N VAL A 9 -23.19 9.49 -11.29
CA VAL A 9 -22.81 8.50 -12.30
C VAL A 9 -22.20 7.31 -11.55
N GLU A 10 -23.01 6.32 -11.22
CA GLU A 10 -22.55 4.99 -10.86
C GLU A 10 -21.93 4.39 -12.14
N LEU A 11 -20.67 4.72 -12.41
CA LEU A 11 -19.85 3.99 -13.37
C LEU A 11 -19.88 2.52 -12.91
N SER A 12 -20.63 1.71 -13.67
CA SER A 12 -20.91 0.28 -13.50
C SER A 12 -20.18 -0.40 -12.34
N GLU A 13 -20.95 -0.97 -11.40
CA GLU A 13 -20.46 -1.96 -10.46
C GLU A 13 -19.49 -2.93 -11.15
N HIS A 14 -18.38 -3.24 -10.47
CA HIS A 14 -17.36 -4.11 -11.02
C HIS A 14 -17.99 -5.37 -11.60
N THR A 15 -17.66 -5.68 -12.85
CA THR A 15 -18.10 -6.97 -13.38
C THR A 15 -17.43 -8.07 -12.54
N PRO A 16 -18.16 -9.11 -12.09
CA PRO A 16 -17.57 -10.17 -11.29
C PRO A 16 -16.36 -10.83 -12.02
N ALA A 17 -16.36 -10.79 -13.35
CA ALA A 17 -15.23 -11.18 -14.19
C ALA A 17 -13.94 -10.37 -13.93
N GLN A 18 -14.02 -9.05 -13.71
CA GLN A 18 -12.85 -8.21 -13.40
C GLN A 18 -12.25 -8.57 -12.04
N VAL A 19 -13.09 -8.81 -11.03
CA VAL A 19 -12.63 -9.21 -9.70
C VAL A 19 -11.95 -10.58 -9.76
N MET A 20 -12.56 -11.53 -10.48
CA MET A 20 -11.98 -12.86 -10.68
C MET A 20 -10.64 -12.79 -11.42
N LEU A 21 -10.55 -11.99 -12.48
CA LEU A 21 -9.31 -11.82 -13.24
C LEU A 21 -8.21 -11.18 -12.40
N PHE A 22 -8.55 -10.17 -11.59
CA PHE A 22 -7.61 -9.54 -10.66
C PHE A 22 -7.12 -10.53 -9.59
N GLY A 23 -8.01 -11.36 -9.05
CA GLY A 23 -7.65 -12.43 -8.12
C GLY A 23 -6.72 -13.45 -8.75
N LEU A 24 -7.02 -13.92 -9.97
CA LEU A 24 -6.16 -14.83 -10.72
C LEU A 24 -4.79 -14.22 -11.00
N MET A 25 -4.74 -12.95 -11.39
CA MET A 25 -3.49 -12.24 -11.64
C MET A 25 -2.67 -12.08 -10.35
N SER A 26 -3.31 -11.78 -9.22
CA SER A 26 -2.64 -11.70 -7.90
C SER A 26 -2.02 -13.04 -7.49
N ILE A 27 -2.73 -14.15 -7.70
CA ILE A 27 -2.19 -15.50 -7.45
C ILE A 27 -1.02 -15.79 -8.38
N THR A 28 -1.16 -15.46 -9.68
CA THR A 28 -0.12 -15.69 -10.69
C THR A 28 1.14 -14.89 -10.37
N CYS A 29 0.99 -13.60 -10.02
CA CYS A 29 2.09 -12.75 -9.59
C CYS A 29 2.73 -13.25 -8.30
N SER A 30 1.96 -13.77 -7.35
CA SER A 30 2.48 -14.37 -6.11
C SER A 30 3.32 -15.62 -6.42
N VAL A 31 2.83 -16.54 -7.23
CA VAL A 31 3.58 -17.75 -7.62
C VAL A 31 4.86 -17.37 -8.38
N LEU A 32 4.77 -16.40 -9.30
CA LEU A 32 5.92 -15.94 -10.07
C LEU A 32 6.97 -15.23 -9.19
N LEU A 33 6.52 -14.41 -8.25
CA LEU A 33 7.39 -13.76 -7.27
C LEU A 33 8.09 -14.80 -6.37
N PHE A 34 7.38 -15.85 -5.97
CA PHE A 34 7.97 -16.95 -5.21
C PHE A 34 9.06 -17.66 -6.02
N THR A 35 8.75 -18.10 -7.24
CA THR A 35 9.65 -18.96 -8.02
C THR A 35 10.85 -18.21 -8.58
N LEU A 36 10.67 -16.96 -8.99
CA LEU A 36 11.73 -16.18 -9.64
C LEU A 36 12.56 -15.34 -8.68
N VAL A 37 12.00 -14.95 -7.53
CA VAL A 37 12.67 -14.01 -6.61
C VAL A 37 12.87 -14.64 -5.24
N ALA A 38 11.81 -15.02 -4.54
CA ALA A 38 11.90 -15.42 -3.14
C ALA A 38 12.69 -16.73 -2.95
N ALA A 39 12.39 -17.76 -3.75
CA ALA A 39 13.04 -19.05 -3.62
C ALA A 39 14.54 -19.03 -4.02
N PRO A 40 14.94 -18.39 -5.13
CA PRO A 40 16.36 -18.20 -5.45
C PRO A 40 17.10 -17.33 -4.43
N ALA A 41 16.46 -16.29 -3.90
CA ALA A 41 17.06 -15.46 -2.85
C ALA A 41 17.33 -16.26 -1.57
N MET A 42 16.40 -17.14 -1.17
CA MET A 42 16.61 -18.03 -0.03
C MET A 42 17.68 -19.09 -0.30
N ASP A 43 17.76 -19.65 -1.51
CA ASP A 43 18.87 -20.54 -1.88
C ASP A 43 20.22 -19.86 -1.72
N ALA A 44 20.35 -18.65 -2.27
CA ALA A 44 21.57 -17.86 -2.17
C ALA A 44 21.90 -17.53 -0.71
N PHE A 45 20.89 -17.19 0.10
CA PHE A 45 21.06 -16.94 1.53
C PHE A 45 21.56 -18.17 2.27
N PHE A 46 20.94 -19.33 2.07
CA PHE A 46 21.35 -20.56 2.75
C PHE A 46 22.75 -21.03 2.33
N ALA A 47 23.07 -20.95 1.04
CA ALA A 47 24.39 -21.31 0.53
C ALA A 47 25.49 -20.37 1.04
N ALA A 48 25.24 -19.06 1.06
CA ALA A 48 26.25 -18.06 1.44
C ALA A 48 26.40 -17.93 2.97
N PHE A 49 25.30 -17.91 3.71
CA PHE A 49 25.29 -17.60 5.13
C PHE A 49 25.37 -18.85 6.01
N LEU A 50 24.55 -19.86 5.73
CA LEU A 50 24.54 -21.12 6.50
C LEU A 50 25.53 -22.15 5.96
N ARG A 51 26.08 -21.95 4.76
CA ARG A 51 26.93 -22.92 4.05
C ARG A 51 26.24 -24.27 3.90
N SER A 52 24.92 -24.26 3.77
CA SER A 52 24.08 -25.45 3.62
C SER A 52 23.57 -25.58 2.21
N ASP A 53 23.43 -26.81 1.74
CA ASP A 53 22.78 -27.14 0.49
C ASP A 53 21.30 -27.39 0.72
N VAL A 54 20.46 -26.93 -0.22
CA VAL A 54 19.01 -27.08 -0.14
C VAL A 54 18.54 -28.24 -1.04
N ILE A 55 17.80 -29.17 -0.47
CA ILE A 55 17.19 -30.30 -1.18
C ILE A 55 15.68 -30.11 -1.29
N ARG A 56 15.15 -30.17 -2.51
CA ARG A 56 13.72 -29.91 -2.84
C ARG A 56 13.09 -30.97 -3.75
N ASP A 57 13.84 -32.02 -4.09
CA ASP A 57 13.57 -32.89 -5.25
C ASP A 57 12.55 -34.02 -4.99
N GLY A 58 11.75 -33.94 -3.92
CA GLY A 58 10.86 -35.06 -3.53
C GLY A 58 11.55 -36.15 -2.70
N SER A 59 12.84 -35.98 -2.40
CA SER A 59 13.59 -36.96 -1.62
C SER A 59 13.16 -37.01 -0.16
N GLN A 60 13.23 -38.19 0.44
CA GLN A 60 12.99 -38.38 1.87
C GLN A 60 14.27 -38.09 2.66
N VAL A 61 14.11 -37.30 3.72
CA VAL A 61 15.20 -36.83 4.57
C VAL A 61 14.87 -37.18 6.02
N THR A 62 15.85 -37.70 6.74
CA THR A 62 15.75 -37.95 8.18
C THR A 62 16.12 -36.70 8.93
N TYR A 63 15.28 -36.31 9.87
CA TYR A 63 15.44 -35.09 10.65
C TYR A 63 15.21 -35.36 12.12
N ARG A 64 16.12 -34.86 12.96
CA ARG A 64 16.08 -35.06 14.41
C ARG A 64 15.61 -33.78 15.11
N ILE A 65 14.35 -33.79 15.57
CA ILE A 65 13.71 -32.63 16.22
C ILE A 65 14.31 -32.34 17.61
N ALA A 66 14.71 -33.39 18.34
CA ALA A 66 15.29 -33.28 19.67
C ALA A 66 16.16 -34.51 19.99
N GLU A 67 17.13 -34.37 20.89
CA GLU A 67 18.04 -35.44 21.28
C GLU A 67 17.31 -36.68 21.86
N ASN A 68 16.08 -36.51 22.36
CA ASN A 68 15.28 -37.55 23.02
C ASN A 68 14.05 -38.02 22.22
N ARG A 69 13.97 -37.71 20.92
CA ARG A 69 12.86 -38.11 20.04
C ARG A 69 13.40 -38.89 18.84
N ASP A 70 12.64 -39.88 18.37
CA ASP A 70 12.99 -40.67 17.20
C ASP A 70 13.11 -39.79 15.95
N ASP A 71 14.00 -40.17 15.03
CA ASP A 71 14.22 -39.48 13.77
C ASP A 71 12.94 -39.52 12.91
N GLU A 72 12.46 -38.35 12.51
CA GLU A 72 11.28 -38.22 11.66
C GLU A 72 11.70 -38.19 10.19
N VAL A 73 10.98 -38.92 9.34
CA VAL A 73 11.23 -38.93 7.88
C VAL A 73 10.28 -37.95 7.22
N VAL A 74 10.84 -36.90 6.61
CA VAL A 74 10.07 -35.85 5.93
C VAL A 74 10.35 -35.89 4.43
N THR A 75 9.29 -35.76 3.63
CA THR A 75 9.39 -35.67 2.17
C THR A 75 9.60 -34.21 1.77
N THR A 76 10.68 -33.95 1.02
CA THR A 76 10.99 -32.60 0.51
C THR A 76 10.10 -32.22 -0.67
N GLY A 77 9.88 -30.93 -0.89
CA GLY A 77 9.13 -30.43 -2.03
C GLY A 77 9.29 -28.93 -2.23
N THR A 78 9.11 -28.45 -3.46
CA THR A 78 9.37 -27.06 -3.85
C THR A 78 8.58 -26.04 -3.03
N PHE A 79 7.33 -26.34 -2.67
CA PHE A 79 6.47 -25.43 -1.91
C PHE A 79 6.22 -25.88 -0.47
N SER A 80 6.42 -27.17 -0.16
CA SER A 80 6.12 -27.73 1.15
C SER A 80 7.29 -27.55 2.11
N THR A 81 8.34 -28.34 1.90
CA THR A 81 9.42 -28.52 2.87
C THR A 81 10.75 -28.65 2.17
N TRP A 82 11.69 -27.82 2.59
CA TRP A 82 13.08 -27.86 2.15
C TRP A 82 13.94 -28.42 3.27
N ALA A 83 14.83 -29.33 2.90
CA ALA A 83 15.85 -29.84 3.81
C ALA A 83 17.15 -29.09 3.58
N LEU A 84 17.74 -28.58 4.65
CA LEU A 84 19.08 -28.01 4.63
C LEU A 84 20.06 -29.07 5.14
N VAL A 85 21.03 -29.41 4.30
CA VAL A 85 22.00 -30.50 4.53
C VAL A 85 23.41 -29.95 4.40
N ASP A 86 24.36 -30.51 5.16
CA ASP A 86 25.78 -30.18 4.99
C ASP A 86 26.24 -30.59 3.57
N PRO A 87 26.85 -29.68 2.78
CA PRO A 87 27.35 -29.98 1.44
C PRO A 87 28.32 -31.16 1.39
N ARG A 88 29.04 -31.45 2.47
CA ARG A 88 29.96 -32.61 2.56
C ARG A 88 29.18 -33.92 2.64
N GLU A 89 28.16 -33.95 3.49
CA GLU A 89 27.31 -35.12 3.68
C GLU A 89 26.52 -35.43 2.40
N ARG A 90 25.97 -34.39 1.75
CA ARG A 90 25.31 -34.52 0.45
C ARG A 90 26.20 -35.21 -0.57
N LYS A 91 27.45 -34.75 -0.74
CA LYS A 91 28.40 -35.36 -1.69
C LYS A 91 28.68 -36.83 -1.39
N THR A 92 28.80 -37.19 -0.11
CA THR A 92 29.04 -38.59 0.28
C THR A 92 27.83 -39.49 -0.03
N ILE A 93 26.61 -39.01 0.21
CA ILE A 93 25.38 -39.76 -0.03
C ILE A 93 25.08 -39.85 -1.53
N ASP A 94 25.31 -38.78 -2.28
CA ASP A 94 25.15 -38.78 -3.73
C ASP A 94 26.16 -39.73 -4.39
N ALA A 95 27.41 -39.76 -3.91
CA ALA A 95 28.40 -40.75 -4.36
C ALA A 95 27.99 -42.18 -4.01
N ALA A 96 27.48 -42.43 -2.79
CA ALA A 96 26.98 -43.74 -2.40
C ALA A 96 25.78 -44.18 -3.26
N ARG A 97 24.84 -43.27 -3.55
CA ARG A 97 23.69 -43.53 -4.42
C ARG A 97 24.08 -43.82 -5.86
N ALA A 98 25.12 -43.16 -6.38
CA ALA A 98 25.62 -43.41 -7.73
C ALA A 98 26.22 -44.82 -7.91
N THR A 99 26.71 -45.44 -6.82
CA THR A 99 27.29 -46.78 -6.85
C THR A 99 26.28 -47.92 -6.73
N VAL A 100 25.02 -47.62 -6.38
CA VAL A 100 23.97 -48.61 -6.13
C VAL A 100 22.87 -48.50 -7.20
N PRO A 101 22.30 -49.61 -7.70
CA PRO A 101 21.19 -49.56 -8.66
C PRO A 101 20.00 -48.73 -8.15
N ALA A 102 19.35 -48.00 -9.05
CA ALA A 102 18.20 -47.18 -8.73
C ALA A 102 17.10 -48.02 -8.04
N GLY A 103 16.70 -47.62 -6.83
CA GLY A 103 15.68 -48.31 -6.03
C GLY A 103 16.19 -49.23 -4.92
N THR A 104 17.50 -49.50 -4.82
CA THR A 104 18.08 -50.33 -3.73
C THR A 104 18.84 -49.53 -2.67
N SER A 105 19.09 -48.24 -2.91
CA SER A 105 19.79 -47.39 -1.96
C SER A 105 18.91 -47.00 -0.78
N THR A 106 19.30 -47.42 0.43
CA THR A 106 18.71 -47.01 1.71
C THR A 106 19.33 -45.73 2.29
N ALA A 107 20.36 -45.17 1.65
CA ALA A 107 21.03 -43.95 2.12
C ALA A 107 20.06 -42.76 2.09
N ARG A 108 19.79 -42.19 3.27
CA ARG A 108 18.93 -41.01 3.48
C ARG A 108 19.81 -39.83 3.86
N TYR A 109 19.42 -38.63 3.43
CA TYR A 109 20.08 -37.41 3.87
C TYR A 109 19.70 -37.13 5.33
N HIS A 110 20.62 -36.60 6.14
CA HIS A 110 20.29 -35.99 7.42
C HIS A 110 20.12 -34.48 7.26
N ALA A 111 18.93 -33.97 7.59
CA ALA A 111 18.69 -32.53 7.65
C ALA A 111 19.14 -31.97 9.00
N GLU A 112 19.92 -30.90 8.97
CA GLU A 112 20.23 -30.09 10.16
C GLU A 112 19.06 -29.14 10.47
N TYR A 113 18.44 -28.60 9.42
CA TYR A 113 17.29 -27.72 9.50
C TYR A 113 16.20 -28.10 8.50
N VAL A 114 14.96 -27.91 8.92
CA VAL A 114 13.79 -28.05 8.06
C VAL A 114 13.17 -26.68 7.88
N PHE A 115 12.98 -26.28 6.62
CA PHE A 115 12.42 -24.98 6.27
C PHE A 115 11.15 -25.17 5.45
N THR A 116 10.04 -24.59 5.90
CA THR A 116 8.77 -24.60 5.18
C THR A 116 8.57 -23.27 4.47
N PRO A 117 8.98 -23.13 3.19
CA PRO A 117 8.99 -21.86 2.48
C PRO A 117 7.60 -21.25 2.32
N ALA A 118 6.55 -22.07 2.16
CA ALA A 118 5.19 -21.57 2.06
C ALA A 118 4.78 -20.82 3.33
N VAL A 119 5.11 -21.32 4.52
CA VAL A 119 4.76 -20.65 5.78
C VAL A 119 5.62 -19.41 5.97
N ALA A 120 6.93 -19.53 5.74
CA ALA A 120 7.89 -18.47 6.00
C ALA A 120 7.74 -17.27 5.04
N LEU A 121 7.42 -17.52 3.78
CA LEU A 121 7.41 -16.51 2.72
C LEU A 121 6.01 -16.10 2.28
N ALA A 122 4.95 -16.81 2.69
CA ALA A 122 3.58 -16.51 2.28
C ALA A 122 3.19 -15.04 2.47
N PRO A 123 3.41 -14.41 3.65
CA PRO A 123 2.97 -13.03 3.86
C PRO A 123 3.65 -12.06 2.87
N LEU A 124 4.95 -12.21 2.67
CA LEU A 124 5.73 -11.37 1.76
C LEU A 124 5.29 -11.57 0.30
N VAL A 125 5.14 -12.82 -0.12
CA VAL A 125 4.84 -13.17 -1.50
C VAL A 125 3.39 -12.86 -1.86
N ILE A 126 2.44 -13.10 -0.97
CA ILE A 126 1.02 -12.81 -1.19
C ILE A 126 0.80 -11.29 -1.28
N VAL A 127 1.34 -10.53 -0.32
CA VAL A 127 1.19 -9.07 -0.33
C VAL A 127 1.97 -8.47 -1.50
N GLY A 128 3.20 -8.91 -1.76
CA GLY A 128 3.98 -8.48 -2.91
C GLY A 128 3.31 -8.81 -4.25
N GLY A 129 2.76 -10.01 -4.39
CA GLY A 129 2.00 -10.43 -5.57
C GLY A 129 0.73 -9.62 -5.79
N PHE A 130 0.00 -9.30 -4.72
CA PHE A 130 -1.15 -8.39 -4.76
C PHE A 130 -0.75 -6.98 -5.21
N VAL A 131 0.33 -6.42 -4.66
CA VAL A 131 0.83 -5.09 -5.03
C VAL A 131 1.27 -5.05 -6.50
N ILE A 132 2.03 -6.04 -6.95
CA ILE A 132 2.46 -6.14 -8.35
C ILE A 132 1.23 -6.26 -9.26
N ALA A 133 0.26 -7.10 -8.90
CA ALA A 133 -0.97 -7.23 -9.67
C ALA A 133 -1.77 -5.91 -9.71
N ALA A 134 -1.89 -5.21 -8.58
CA ALA A 134 -2.53 -3.89 -8.51
C ALA A 134 -1.86 -2.90 -9.46
N LEU A 135 -0.53 -2.79 -9.41
CA LEU A 135 0.26 -1.94 -10.30
C LEU A 135 0.06 -2.32 -11.77
N LEU A 136 0.08 -3.61 -12.12
CA LEU A 136 -0.15 -4.07 -13.48
C LEU A 136 -1.57 -3.70 -13.97
N THR A 137 -2.60 -3.86 -13.14
CA THR A 137 -3.97 -3.46 -13.53
C THR A 137 -4.16 -1.95 -13.70
N THR A 138 -3.25 -1.10 -13.21
CA THR A 138 -3.32 0.35 -13.51
C THR A 138 -2.99 0.64 -14.98
N LEU A 139 -2.22 -0.24 -15.63
CA LEU A 139 -1.73 -0.05 -16.99
C LEU A 139 -2.72 -0.58 -18.03
N PHE A 140 -3.36 -1.71 -17.73
CA PHE A 140 -4.28 -2.37 -18.64
C PHE A 140 -5.64 -1.66 -18.70
N GLY A 141 -6.29 -1.70 -19.86
CA GLY A 141 -7.67 -1.24 -20.05
C GLY A 141 -8.69 -2.38 -20.02
N GLY A 142 -9.97 -2.01 -19.97
CA GLY A 142 -11.08 -2.96 -20.05
C GLY A 142 -11.15 -3.91 -18.86
N LEU A 143 -11.34 -5.21 -19.13
CA LEU A 143 -11.53 -6.24 -18.10
C LEU A 143 -10.28 -6.47 -17.22
N ALA A 144 -9.08 -6.20 -17.73
CA ALA A 144 -7.84 -6.34 -16.97
C ALA A 144 -7.48 -5.10 -16.13
N GLY A 145 -8.24 -4.01 -16.27
CA GLY A 145 -7.95 -2.71 -15.67
C GLY A 145 -8.65 -2.45 -14.33
N PHE A 146 -8.62 -3.38 -13.37
CA PHE A 146 -9.39 -3.26 -12.12
C PHE A 146 -9.06 -1.99 -11.32
N VAL A 147 -7.78 -1.79 -10.95
CA VAL A 147 -7.38 -0.60 -10.19
C VAL A 147 -7.48 0.65 -11.06
N ARG A 148 -7.19 0.55 -12.36
CA ARG A 148 -7.36 1.66 -13.30
C ARG A 148 -8.77 2.22 -13.26
N GLN A 149 -9.78 1.36 -13.35
CA GLN A 149 -11.18 1.77 -13.31
C GLN A 149 -11.54 2.45 -11.98
N LYS A 150 -10.99 1.98 -10.86
CA LYS A 150 -11.19 2.63 -9.56
C LYS A 150 -10.61 4.04 -9.52
N ILE A 151 -9.39 4.21 -10.01
CA ILE A 151 -8.75 5.53 -10.07
C ILE A 151 -9.54 6.46 -11.00
N GLU A 152 -9.90 5.99 -12.20
CA GLU A 152 -10.71 6.78 -13.16
C GLU A 152 -12.06 7.19 -12.56
N ARG A 153 -12.71 6.30 -11.80
CA ARG A 153 -13.95 6.60 -11.08
C ARG A 153 -13.75 7.69 -10.03
N GLU A 154 -12.72 7.62 -9.21
CA GLU A 154 -12.50 8.65 -8.19
C GLU A 154 -12.11 10.00 -8.81
N VAL A 155 -11.38 10.01 -9.93
CA VAL A 155 -11.11 11.24 -10.69
C VAL A 155 -12.42 11.86 -11.20
N LEU A 156 -13.34 11.06 -11.73
CA LEU A 156 -14.66 11.54 -12.15
C LEU A 156 -15.50 12.04 -10.97
N ASN A 157 -15.51 11.32 -9.85
CA ASN A 157 -16.21 11.76 -8.64
C ASN A 157 -15.68 13.10 -8.13
N ALA A 158 -14.36 13.33 -8.19
CA ALA A 158 -13.76 14.60 -7.79
C ALA A 158 -14.13 15.74 -8.75
N MET A 159 -14.12 15.48 -10.05
CA MET A 159 -14.59 16.43 -11.06
C MET A 159 -16.08 16.76 -10.88
N ASP A 160 -16.90 15.75 -10.55
CA ASP A 160 -18.32 15.92 -10.27
C ASP A 160 -18.52 16.82 -9.06
N ARG A 161 -17.82 16.59 -7.94
CA ARG A 161 -17.89 17.46 -6.75
C ARG A 161 -17.50 18.90 -7.07
N LEU A 162 -16.47 19.08 -7.91
CA LEU A 162 -16.02 20.40 -8.35
C LEU A 162 -17.03 21.10 -9.28
N ALA A 163 -17.73 20.35 -10.13
CA ALA A 163 -18.79 20.90 -10.97
C ALA A 163 -19.98 21.40 -10.12
N ILE A 164 -20.38 20.65 -9.09
CA ILE A 164 -21.43 21.10 -8.16
C ILE A 164 -21.00 22.38 -7.45
N SER A 165 -19.78 22.41 -6.91
CA SER A 165 -19.33 23.57 -6.12
C SER A 165 -19.32 24.84 -6.97
N GLN A 166 -18.94 24.73 -8.24
CA GLN A 166 -18.82 25.88 -9.13
C GLN A 166 -20.14 26.32 -9.79
N TYR A 167 -20.91 25.37 -10.32
CA TYR A 167 -22.07 25.66 -11.18
C TYR A 167 -23.41 25.33 -10.51
N GLY A 168 -23.41 24.61 -9.39
CA GLY A 168 -24.61 24.14 -8.71
C GLY A 168 -25.34 22.98 -9.41
N ASP A 169 -24.90 22.61 -10.63
CA ASP A 169 -25.45 21.53 -11.45
C ASP A 169 -24.31 20.69 -12.09
N HIS A 170 -24.65 19.51 -12.59
CA HIS A 170 -23.71 18.55 -13.18
C HIS A 170 -23.98 18.32 -14.67
N THR A 171 -23.82 19.32 -15.52
CA THR A 171 -23.94 19.05 -16.95
C THR A 171 -22.64 18.42 -17.49
N PRO A 172 -22.73 17.42 -18.41
CA PRO A 172 -21.54 16.84 -19.04
C PRO A 172 -20.68 17.86 -19.78
N GLU A 173 -21.28 18.97 -20.21
CA GLU A 173 -20.57 20.06 -20.89
C GLU A 173 -19.72 20.88 -19.92
N GLU A 174 -20.23 21.17 -18.72
CA GLU A 174 -19.48 21.86 -17.65
C GLU A 174 -18.30 21.01 -17.16
N ILE A 175 -18.50 19.71 -16.93
CA ILE A 175 -17.40 18.82 -16.54
C ILE A 175 -16.30 18.83 -17.60
N LYS A 176 -16.68 18.89 -18.89
CA LYS A 176 -15.75 18.96 -20.01
C LYS A 176 -15.03 20.32 -20.11
N SER A 177 -15.69 21.44 -19.77
CA SER A 177 -15.04 22.76 -19.72
C SER A 177 -14.05 22.82 -18.57
N ILE A 178 -14.44 22.46 -17.35
CA ILE A 178 -13.56 22.42 -16.18
C ILE A 178 -12.35 21.52 -16.45
N THR A 179 -12.58 20.32 -16.98
CA THR A 179 -11.49 19.39 -17.33
C THR A 179 -10.48 20.05 -18.28
N ARG A 180 -10.96 20.74 -19.31
CA ARG A 180 -10.10 21.43 -20.29
C ARG A 180 -9.33 22.57 -19.65
N ASP A 181 -9.98 23.34 -18.80
CA ASP A 181 -9.38 24.49 -18.12
C ASP A 181 -8.28 24.05 -17.17
N ILE A 182 -8.51 23.00 -16.37
CA ILE A 182 -7.51 22.41 -15.46
C ILE A 182 -6.33 21.82 -16.24
N LEU A 183 -6.59 21.08 -17.33
CA LEU A 183 -5.54 20.42 -18.11
C LEU A 183 -4.61 21.41 -18.82
N ASN A 184 -5.18 22.51 -19.34
CA ASN A 184 -4.47 23.54 -20.09
C ASN A 184 -3.94 24.68 -19.22
N ALA A 185 -4.22 24.68 -17.92
CA ALA A 185 -3.73 25.69 -17.00
C ALA A 185 -2.21 25.55 -16.74
N ASP A 186 -1.49 26.64 -17.00
CA ASP A 186 -0.13 26.86 -16.50
C ASP A 186 -0.11 27.02 -14.98
N LEU A 187 1.06 26.95 -14.35
CA LEU A 187 1.21 27.00 -12.88
C LEU A 187 0.49 28.20 -12.24
N ARG A 188 0.61 29.38 -12.86
CA ARG A 188 -0.06 30.61 -12.40
C ARG A 188 -1.57 30.52 -12.52
N ARG A 189 -2.06 30.11 -13.69
CA ARG A 189 -3.51 29.95 -13.92
C ARG A 189 -4.10 28.87 -13.02
N LEU A 190 -3.31 27.87 -12.64
CA LEU A 190 -3.72 26.85 -11.68
C LEU A 190 -3.87 27.41 -10.26
N HIS A 191 -3.03 28.36 -9.84
CA HIS A 191 -3.26 29.10 -8.59
C HIS A 191 -4.55 29.92 -8.68
N ASP A 192 -4.73 30.70 -9.75
CA ASP A 192 -5.94 31.49 -9.96
C ASP A 192 -7.21 30.61 -9.95
N LEU A 193 -7.13 29.40 -10.51
CA LEU A 193 -8.21 28.42 -10.48
C LEU A 193 -8.45 27.84 -9.08
N ALA A 194 -7.38 27.51 -8.34
CA ALA A 194 -7.49 27.00 -6.98
C ALA A 194 -8.21 28.00 -6.07
N ASP A 195 -7.85 29.28 -6.18
CA ASP A 195 -8.50 30.38 -5.48
C ASP A 195 -9.97 30.50 -5.90
N SER A 196 -10.26 30.45 -7.20
CA SER A 196 -11.63 30.57 -7.72
C SER A 196 -12.55 29.42 -7.31
N TYR A 197 -11.97 28.22 -7.15
CA TYR A 197 -12.70 27.00 -6.81
C TYR A 197 -12.72 26.73 -5.29
N GLU A 198 -12.09 27.59 -4.49
CA GLU A 198 -11.96 27.46 -3.04
C GLU A 198 -11.36 26.10 -2.61
N ILE A 199 -10.43 25.57 -3.41
CA ILE A 199 -9.74 24.31 -3.13
C ILE A 199 -8.24 24.55 -2.95
N PRO A 200 -7.55 23.82 -2.07
CA PRO A 200 -6.11 23.94 -1.91
C PRO A 200 -5.38 23.71 -3.25
N PHE A 201 -4.39 24.55 -3.55
CA PHE A 201 -3.60 24.44 -4.78
C PHE A 201 -3.05 23.02 -5.00
N PHE A 202 -2.56 22.40 -3.92
CA PHE A 202 -2.01 21.05 -3.95
C PHE A 202 -3.03 19.99 -4.41
N ASP A 203 -4.27 20.08 -3.91
CA ASP A 203 -5.34 19.13 -4.27
C ASP A 203 -5.75 19.31 -5.75
N LEU A 204 -5.80 20.56 -6.23
CA LEU A 204 -6.06 20.86 -7.64
C LEU A 204 -4.91 20.40 -8.56
N GLU A 205 -3.65 20.56 -8.14
CA GLU A 205 -2.49 20.05 -8.86
C GLU A 205 -2.51 18.52 -8.95
N MET A 206 -2.86 17.84 -7.85
CA MET A 206 -2.98 16.39 -7.80
C MET A 206 -4.09 15.89 -8.74
N LEU A 207 -5.25 16.57 -8.76
CA LEU A 207 -6.33 16.31 -9.69
C LEU A 207 -5.89 16.51 -11.16
N ARG A 208 -5.18 17.60 -11.47
CA ARG A 208 -4.61 17.85 -12.80
C ARG A 208 -3.68 16.72 -13.24
N ASN A 209 -2.82 16.23 -12.36
CA ASN A 209 -1.90 15.14 -12.68
C ASN A 209 -2.64 13.82 -12.91
N ALA A 210 -3.68 13.53 -12.14
CA ALA A 210 -4.54 12.37 -12.35
C ALA A 210 -5.31 12.45 -13.68
N LEU A 211 -5.82 13.63 -14.06
CA LEU A 211 -6.43 13.87 -15.38
C LEU A 211 -5.41 13.67 -16.52
N ARG A 212 -4.18 14.17 -16.37
CA ARG A 212 -3.09 13.96 -17.32
C ARG A 212 -2.69 12.49 -17.48
N TRP A 213 -2.81 11.69 -16.42
CA TRP A 213 -2.62 10.24 -16.48
C TRP A 213 -3.76 9.56 -17.25
N ARG A 214 -5.01 9.93 -16.97
CA ARG A 214 -6.20 9.41 -17.68
C ARG A 214 -6.10 9.59 -19.19
N ASP A 215 -5.71 10.79 -19.62
CA ASP A 215 -5.62 11.16 -21.04
C ASP A 215 -4.35 10.62 -21.73
N SER A 216 -3.33 10.24 -20.95
CA SER A 216 -2.08 9.67 -21.49
C SER A 216 -2.27 8.26 -22.05
N LYS A 217 -1.49 7.90 -23.08
CA LYS A 217 -1.50 6.57 -23.72
C LYS A 217 -0.13 5.91 -23.60
N GLY A 218 -0.10 4.59 -23.55
CA GLY A 218 1.13 3.78 -23.66
C GLY A 218 2.15 4.05 -22.54
N LEU A 219 3.42 4.20 -22.92
CA LEU A 219 4.55 4.31 -21.98
C LEU A 219 4.51 5.58 -21.11
N THR A 220 3.98 6.69 -21.64
CA THR A 220 3.80 7.94 -20.88
C THR A 220 2.85 7.74 -19.69
N ARG A 221 1.91 6.79 -19.80
CA ARG A 221 1.02 6.45 -18.70
C ARG A 221 1.78 5.80 -17.55
N LEU A 222 2.70 4.87 -17.85
CA LEU A 222 3.50 4.17 -16.83
C LEU A 222 4.28 5.16 -15.96
N MET A 223 4.92 6.17 -16.58
CA MET A 223 5.65 7.20 -15.82
C MET A 223 4.74 8.06 -14.94
N ARG A 224 3.49 8.28 -15.36
CA ARG A 224 2.50 9.09 -14.63
C ARG A 224 1.60 8.29 -13.68
N THR A 225 1.72 6.96 -13.66
CA THR A 225 0.90 6.09 -12.81
C THR A 225 1.10 6.41 -11.32
N HIS A 226 2.30 6.80 -10.92
CA HIS A 226 2.58 7.25 -9.56
C HIS A 226 1.62 8.36 -9.11
N ASP A 227 1.41 9.37 -9.95
CA ASP A 227 0.59 10.53 -9.59
C ASP A 227 -0.89 10.17 -9.45
N ALA A 228 -1.36 9.26 -10.30
CA ALA A 228 -2.73 8.75 -10.26
C ALA A 228 -2.99 7.85 -9.05
N ILE A 229 -2.02 7.01 -8.68
CA ILE A 229 -2.07 6.22 -7.44
C ILE A 229 -2.04 7.15 -6.23
N LYS A 230 -1.16 8.17 -6.23
CA LYS A 230 -1.09 9.16 -5.16
C LYS A 230 -2.44 9.86 -4.94
N PHE A 231 -3.09 10.29 -6.02
CA PHE A 231 -4.44 10.86 -5.98
C PHE A 231 -5.45 9.90 -5.34
N TYR A 232 -5.52 8.66 -5.83
CA TYR A 232 -6.44 7.66 -5.31
C TYR A 232 -6.20 7.29 -3.85
N MET A 233 -4.92 7.19 -3.47
CA MET A 233 -4.53 6.88 -2.10
C MET A 233 -5.02 7.97 -1.15
N ARG A 234 -4.78 9.24 -1.47
CA ARG A 234 -5.13 10.40 -0.64
C ARG A 234 -6.63 10.68 -0.55
N GLU A 235 -7.35 10.61 -1.67
CA GLU A 235 -8.76 11.05 -1.72
C GLU A 235 -9.77 9.95 -1.34
N TYR A 236 -9.38 8.67 -1.44
CA TYR A 236 -10.31 7.56 -1.17
C TYR A 236 -9.74 6.53 -0.20
N PHE A 237 -8.54 6.02 -0.45
CA PHE A 237 -8.04 4.86 0.27
C PHE A 237 -7.73 5.17 1.74
N THR A 238 -7.01 6.25 2.00
CA THR A 238 -6.61 6.65 3.35
C THR A 238 -7.82 6.99 4.21
N ASP A 239 -8.77 7.76 3.67
CA ASP A 239 -9.97 8.16 4.41
C ASP A 239 -10.86 6.96 4.75
N ARG A 240 -10.98 5.99 3.83
CA ARG A 240 -11.85 4.83 4.02
C ARG A 240 -11.21 3.71 4.85
N TYR A 241 -9.92 3.45 4.66
CA TYR A 241 -9.26 2.25 5.15
C TYR A 241 -8.16 2.50 6.19
N SER A 242 -7.80 3.74 6.52
CA SER A 242 -6.74 4.03 7.52
C SER A 242 -6.96 3.30 8.85
N ASN A 243 -8.17 3.38 9.41
CA ASN A 243 -8.51 2.68 10.65
C ASN A 243 -8.43 1.15 10.54
N ALA A 244 -8.80 0.60 9.39
CA ALA A 244 -8.73 -0.84 9.15
C ALA A 244 -7.27 -1.31 9.03
N VAL A 245 -6.40 -0.54 8.35
CA VAL A 245 -4.97 -0.83 8.23
C VAL A 245 -4.30 -0.75 9.60
N LEU A 246 -4.59 0.29 10.38
CA LEU A 246 -4.09 0.45 11.76
C LEU A 246 -4.53 -0.72 12.66
N GLY A 247 -5.79 -1.14 12.58
CA GLY A 247 -6.26 -2.33 13.28
C GLY A 247 -5.52 -3.60 12.86
N LEU A 248 -5.23 -3.75 11.57
CA LEU A 248 -4.52 -4.90 11.03
C LEU A 248 -3.05 -4.94 11.50
N VAL A 249 -2.39 -3.79 11.61
CA VAL A 249 -1.05 -3.66 12.24
C VAL A 249 -1.08 -4.14 13.69
N TYR A 250 -2.06 -3.72 14.49
CA TYR A 250 -2.15 -4.17 15.88
C TYR A 250 -2.39 -5.69 16.00
N ILE A 251 -3.18 -6.26 15.09
CA ILE A 251 -3.36 -7.71 15.01
C ILE A 251 -2.04 -8.40 14.63
N GLY A 252 -1.30 -7.84 13.66
CA GLY A 252 0.03 -8.32 13.27
C GLY A 252 1.00 -8.35 14.44
N ALA A 253 1.09 -7.24 15.19
CA ALA A 253 1.95 -7.12 16.36
C ALA A 253 1.58 -8.15 17.44
N ALA A 254 0.27 -8.37 17.67
CA ALA A 254 -0.19 -9.40 18.60
C ALA A 254 0.24 -10.81 18.16
N ILE A 255 0.10 -11.15 16.88
CA ILE A 255 0.55 -12.43 16.33
C ILE A 255 2.07 -12.59 16.52
N LEU A 256 2.85 -11.54 16.24
CA LEU A 256 4.29 -11.58 16.41
C LEU A 256 4.70 -11.85 17.87
N ILE A 257 4.08 -11.16 18.83
CA ILE A 257 4.31 -11.38 20.27
C ILE A 257 3.99 -12.83 20.65
N ILE A 258 2.87 -13.37 20.17
CA ILE A 258 2.47 -14.76 20.44
C ILE A 258 3.50 -15.73 19.87
N VAL A 259 3.92 -15.57 18.62
CA VAL A 259 4.89 -16.48 17.97
C VAL A 259 6.25 -16.43 18.66
N ILE A 260 6.74 -15.23 19.00
CA ILE A 260 7.99 -15.06 19.76
C ILE A 260 7.83 -15.66 21.17
N GLY A 261 6.69 -15.45 21.82
CA GLY A 261 6.38 -16.01 23.13
C GLY A 261 6.38 -17.54 23.14
N ILE A 262 5.68 -18.18 22.19
CA ILE A 262 5.65 -19.65 22.03
C ILE A 262 7.06 -20.19 21.77
N ARG A 263 7.87 -19.50 20.96
CA ARG A 263 9.28 -19.86 20.74
C ARG A 263 10.10 -19.74 22.03
N GLY A 264 9.92 -18.67 22.79
CA GLY A 264 10.59 -18.46 24.08
C GLY A 264 10.26 -19.54 25.12
N LEU A 265 9.03 -20.08 25.07
CA LEU A 265 8.58 -21.21 25.89
C LEU A 265 9.11 -22.58 25.39
N LYS A 266 9.99 -22.60 24.38
CA LYS A 266 10.57 -23.81 23.74
C LYS A 266 9.55 -24.79 23.15
N PHE A 267 8.33 -24.34 22.87
CA PHE A 267 7.33 -25.17 22.17
C PHE A 267 7.61 -25.28 20.67
N LEU A 268 8.28 -24.28 20.08
CA LEU A 268 8.78 -24.34 18.70
C LEU A 268 10.27 -24.70 18.71
N PRO A 269 10.68 -25.80 18.05
CA PRO A 269 12.08 -26.21 18.01
C PRO A 269 12.92 -25.21 17.22
N ALA A 270 14.17 -24.97 17.66
CA ALA A 270 15.09 -24.03 17.02
C ALA A 270 15.45 -24.43 15.57
N THR A 271 15.25 -25.70 15.25
CA THR A 271 15.54 -26.34 13.98
C THR A 271 14.43 -26.14 12.93
N ASP A 272 13.28 -25.54 13.31
CA ASP A 272 12.22 -25.08 12.40
C ASP A 272 11.95 -23.56 12.57
N PRO A 273 12.73 -22.69 11.90
CA PRO A 273 12.58 -21.24 12.01
C PRO A 273 11.40 -20.66 11.20
N SER A 274 10.68 -21.49 10.45
CA SER A 274 9.78 -21.05 9.38
C SER A 274 8.61 -20.19 9.87
N VAL A 275 7.99 -20.59 10.99
CA VAL A 275 6.85 -19.87 11.59
C VAL A 275 7.27 -18.48 12.09
N VAL A 276 8.48 -18.39 12.66
CA VAL A 276 9.01 -17.13 13.17
C VAL A 276 9.32 -16.18 12.02
N LEU A 277 9.94 -16.69 10.95
CA LEU A 277 10.23 -15.89 9.77
C LEU A 277 8.95 -15.41 9.08
N GLY A 278 7.91 -16.27 9.03
CA GLY A 278 6.59 -15.90 8.53
C GLY A 278 5.94 -14.78 9.36
N ALA A 279 5.97 -14.88 10.69
CA ALA A 279 5.42 -13.84 11.56
C ALA A 279 6.16 -12.51 11.42
N LEU A 280 7.50 -12.54 11.35
CA LEU A 280 8.32 -11.35 11.09
C LEU A 280 8.04 -10.75 9.71
N GLY A 281 7.92 -11.59 8.68
CA GLY A 281 7.59 -11.15 7.33
C GLY A 281 6.20 -10.52 7.25
N LEU A 282 5.22 -11.08 7.95
CA LEU A 282 3.88 -10.51 8.07
C LEU A 282 3.95 -9.13 8.71
N GLU A 283 4.56 -9.00 9.89
CA GLU A 283 4.69 -7.72 10.60
C GLU A 283 5.36 -6.66 9.71
N PHE A 284 6.45 -7.03 9.05
CA PHE A 284 7.18 -6.14 8.15
C PHE A 284 6.29 -5.60 7.03
N MET A 285 5.48 -6.47 6.38
CA MET A 285 4.56 -6.02 5.34
C MET A 285 3.47 -5.09 5.86
N LEU A 286 3.00 -5.29 7.10
CA LEU A 286 1.99 -4.45 7.71
C LEU A 286 2.52 -3.07 8.07
N LEU A 287 3.73 -3.01 8.63
CA LEU A 287 4.41 -1.76 8.92
C LEU A 287 4.66 -0.96 7.64
N ILE A 288 5.08 -1.60 6.54
CA ILE A 288 5.22 -0.92 5.25
C ILE A 288 3.86 -0.41 4.76
N THR A 289 2.81 -1.22 4.84
CA THR A 289 1.46 -0.83 4.40
C THR A 289 0.95 0.37 5.20
N TYR A 290 1.17 0.38 6.51
CA TYR A 290 0.81 1.50 7.38
C TYR A 290 1.63 2.75 7.09
N ALA A 291 2.95 2.60 6.90
CA ALA A 291 3.81 3.72 6.50
C ALA A 291 3.34 4.34 5.18
N MET A 292 2.93 3.53 4.20
CA MET A 292 2.35 4.02 2.95
C MET A 292 1.04 4.78 3.19
N VAL A 293 0.13 4.26 4.02
CA VAL A 293 -1.12 4.96 4.36
C VAL A 293 -0.84 6.33 4.99
N LEU A 294 0.12 6.42 5.91
CA LEU A 294 0.50 7.69 6.54
C LEU A 294 1.17 8.64 5.56
N MET A 295 2.07 8.13 4.71
CA MET A 295 2.81 8.95 3.73
C MET A 295 1.88 9.57 2.67
N TYR A 296 0.80 8.88 2.30
CA TYR A 296 -0.17 9.35 1.30
C TYR A 296 -1.43 9.98 1.92
N GLY A 297 -1.60 9.91 3.24
CA GLY A 297 -2.73 10.52 3.93
C GLY A 297 -2.69 12.05 3.89
N ARG A 298 -3.84 12.68 4.13
CA ARG A 298 -3.88 14.11 4.47
C ARG A 298 -3.19 14.29 5.82
N THR A 299 -2.22 15.19 5.88
CA THR A 299 -1.66 15.60 7.18
C THR A 299 -2.67 16.53 7.87
N GLU A 300 -2.74 16.53 9.21
CA GLU A 300 -3.61 17.47 9.94
C GLU A 300 -3.27 18.94 9.62
N GLU A 301 -2.01 19.19 9.24
CA GLU A 301 -1.51 20.47 8.73
C GLU A 301 -2.18 20.85 7.41
N ASP A 302 -2.34 19.92 6.46
CA ASP A 302 -3.04 20.19 5.17
C ASP A 302 -4.49 20.68 5.41
N VAL A 303 -5.18 20.15 6.43
CA VAL A 303 -6.57 20.53 6.75
C VAL A 303 -6.60 21.88 7.48
N ALA A 304 -5.63 22.14 8.36
CA ALA A 304 -5.50 23.40 9.07
C ALA A 304 -5.11 24.55 8.12
N ASP A 305 -4.24 24.29 7.16
CA ASP A 305 -3.79 25.27 6.17
C ASP A 305 -4.87 25.51 5.10
N ALA A 306 -5.62 24.50 4.67
CA ALA A 306 -6.81 24.70 3.83
C ALA A 306 -7.86 25.61 4.51
N HIS A 307 -8.06 25.47 5.82
CA HIS A 307 -8.94 26.37 6.59
C HIS A 307 -8.36 27.76 6.83
N ARG A 308 -7.03 27.92 6.80
CA ARG A 308 -6.35 29.23 6.90
C ARG A 308 -6.34 29.97 5.56
N GLU A 309 -6.10 29.28 4.46
CA GLU A 309 -6.15 29.84 3.10
C GLU A 309 -7.58 30.23 2.71
N SER A 310 -8.59 29.39 3.00
CA SER A 310 -10.00 29.73 2.79
C SER A 310 -10.49 30.92 3.64
N ARG A 311 -9.89 31.16 4.81
CA ARG A 311 -10.12 32.38 5.61
C ARG A 311 -9.24 33.57 5.24
N GLY A 312 -8.29 33.40 4.32
CA GLY A 312 -7.28 34.39 3.94
C GLY A 312 -7.75 35.45 2.94
N HIS A 313 -8.98 35.36 2.43
CA HIS A 313 -9.50 36.30 1.42
C HIS A 313 -10.81 37.00 1.83
N GLY A 314 -10.97 37.26 3.13
CA GLY A 314 -12.03 38.10 3.66
C GLY A 314 -11.50 39.00 4.78
N SER A 315 -11.33 40.28 4.45
CA SER A 315 -11.23 41.45 5.34
C SER A 315 -12.13 41.34 6.60
N ALA A 316 -11.68 40.59 7.61
CA ALA A 316 -12.36 40.49 8.90
C ALA A 316 -11.37 40.77 10.05
N THR A 317 -10.15 40.24 9.97
CA THR A 317 -9.12 40.46 11.00
C THR A 317 -8.61 41.90 11.04
N ASP A 318 -8.48 42.56 9.89
CA ASP A 318 -8.00 43.94 9.83
C ASP A 318 -9.06 44.94 10.30
N ALA A 319 -10.34 44.68 9.97
CA ALA A 319 -11.47 45.48 10.45
C ALA A 319 -11.71 45.31 11.95
N ASP A 320 -11.62 44.09 12.47
CA ASP A 320 -11.75 43.81 13.91
C ASP A 320 -10.54 44.33 14.70
N ALA A 321 -9.32 44.22 14.16
CA ALA A 321 -8.13 44.82 14.75
C ALA A 321 -8.20 46.35 14.76
N GLU A 322 -8.69 46.98 13.68
CA GLU A 322 -8.91 48.42 13.61
C GLU A 322 -10.02 48.87 14.57
N HIS A 323 -11.09 48.07 14.73
CA HIS A 323 -12.15 48.34 15.71
C HIS A 323 -11.65 48.24 17.15
N LEU A 324 -10.83 47.23 17.46
CA LEU A 324 -10.21 47.08 18.77
C LEU A 324 -9.18 48.18 19.05
N LEU A 325 -8.41 48.59 18.05
CA LEU A 325 -7.48 49.73 18.15
C LEU A 325 -8.20 51.06 18.33
N ARG A 326 -9.31 51.31 17.63
CA ARG A 326 -10.14 52.51 17.83
C ARG A 326 -10.80 52.52 19.19
N ALA A 327 -11.28 51.37 19.68
CA ALA A 327 -11.83 51.25 21.03
C ALA A 327 -10.77 51.52 22.11
N PHE A 328 -9.52 51.10 21.90
CA PHE A 328 -8.40 51.39 22.80
C PHE A 328 -7.88 52.83 22.71
N LEU A 329 -7.94 53.47 21.54
CA LEU A 329 -7.52 54.86 21.33
C LEU A 329 -8.59 55.88 21.76
N ALA A 330 -9.86 55.48 21.86
CA ALA A 330 -10.97 56.32 22.32
C ALA A 330 -11.03 56.51 23.85
N VAL A 331 -9.94 56.25 24.57
CA VAL A 331 -9.84 56.61 25.99
C VAL A 331 -9.83 58.14 26.12
N PRO A 332 -10.82 58.76 26.79
CA PRO A 332 -10.89 60.21 26.90
C PRO A 332 -9.68 60.73 27.70
N ARG A 333 -8.91 61.66 27.13
CA ARG A 333 -7.97 62.47 27.90
C ARG A 333 -8.77 63.20 28.98
N ALA A 334 -8.43 62.93 30.25
CA ALA A 334 -8.96 63.63 31.40
C ALA A 334 -8.88 65.15 31.18
N SER A 335 -10.04 65.81 31.20
CA SER A 335 -10.15 67.26 31.22
C SER A 335 -9.53 67.78 32.50
N LYS A 336 -8.38 68.43 32.36
CA LYS A 336 -7.75 69.23 33.39
C LYS A 336 -8.24 70.67 33.22
N ASP A 337 -8.64 71.26 34.35
CA ASP A 337 -8.96 72.68 34.59
C ASP A 337 -10.21 73.26 33.91
N GLU A 338 -11.21 73.59 34.73
CA GLU A 338 -11.50 74.98 35.10
C GLU A 338 -12.61 75.02 36.16
N GLY A 339 -12.24 75.46 37.36
CA GLY A 339 -13.16 75.66 38.48
C GLY A 339 -12.66 76.80 39.37
N GLU A 340 -12.36 77.94 38.75
CA GLU A 340 -12.14 79.20 39.43
C GLU A 340 -13.49 79.87 39.75
N ARG A 341 -13.63 80.36 41.00
CA ARG A 341 -14.62 81.34 41.52
C ARG A 341 -16.01 80.77 41.82
N LYS A 342 -16.60 80.95 43.01
CA LYS A 342 -16.56 82.08 43.96
C LYS A 342 -17.01 81.63 45.35
#